data_AF-A0A2N1ZAX9-F1
#
_entry.id   AF-A0A2N1ZAX9-F1
#
_cell.length_a   1.000
_cell.length_b   1.000
_cell.length_c   1.000
_cell.angle_alpha   90.00
_cell.angle_beta   90.00
_cell.angle_gamma   90.00
#
_symmetry.space_group_name_H-M   'P 1'
#
loop_
_entity.id
_entity.type
_entity.pdbx_description
1 polymer ?
#
loop_
_entity_poly.entity_id
_entity_poly.type
_entity_poly.pdbx_seq_one_letter_code
_entity_poly.pdbx_strand_id
1 'polypeptide(L)'
;MHLPPWWRLAVSLEANQSNEAVFNFLRDTLVELFEIEAEAIQPEARLYEDLDIDSIDAVDMVVELKRFTGQRINPDDFKAVRTVDDVVQAVVRLTQR
;
A
#
# COMPACT_ATOMS: atom_id res chain seq x y z
N MET A 1 30.27 -16.96 16.87
CA MET A 1 29.58 -15.66 16.80
C MET A 1 28.43 -15.79 15.83
N HIS A 2 27.19 -15.87 16.32
CA HIS A 2 26.01 -15.66 15.48
C HIS A 2 25.66 -14.18 15.56
N LEU A 3 25.63 -13.52 14.40
CA LEU A 3 25.10 -12.18 14.31
C LEU A 3 23.60 -12.22 14.66
N PRO A 4 23.09 -11.31 15.49
CA PRO A 4 21.66 -11.24 15.76
C PRO A 4 20.92 -10.94 14.45
N PRO A 5 19.73 -11.54 14.21
CA PRO A 5 18.93 -11.26 13.03
C PRO A 5 18.30 -9.87 13.20
N TRP A 6 19.03 -8.88 12.70
CA TRP A 6 18.72 -7.45 12.76
C TRP A 6 17.40 -7.06 12.06
N TRP A 7 16.67 -8.01 11.44
CA TRP A 7 15.31 -7.78 10.97
C TRP A 7 14.27 -7.65 12.10
N ARG A 8 14.53 -8.13 13.32
CA ARG A 8 13.58 -8.00 14.45
C ARG A 8 13.63 -6.67 15.21
N LEU A 9 14.68 -5.86 15.01
CA LEU A 9 14.85 -4.58 15.73
C LEU A 9 14.50 -3.34 14.90
N ALA A 10 14.40 -3.45 13.57
CA ALA A 10 14.01 -2.32 12.72
C ALA A 10 12.49 -2.09 12.65
N VAL A 11 11.67 -3.08 13.03
CA VAL A 11 10.20 -2.96 13.17
C VAL A 11 9.82 -2.29 14.51
N SER A 12 10.44 -1.15 14.83
CA SER A 12 10.12 -0.41 16.07
C SER A 12 10.28 1.11 15.98
N LEU A 13 10.42 1.68 14.79
CA LEU A 13 10.31 3.13 14.61
C LEU A 13 8.86 3.48 14.23
N GLU A 14 8.06 3.73 15.27
CA GLU A 14 6.93 4.67 15.30
C GLU A 14 6.08 4.76 14.02
N ALA A 15 5.03 3.92 13.96
CA ALA A 15 4.03 3.91 12.89
C ALA A 15 3.12 5.16 12.90
N ASN A 16 3.70 6.34 12.70
CA ASN A 16 3.04 7.40 11.98
C ASN A 16 3.34 7.14 10.50
N GLN A 17 2.47 6.39 9.81
CA GLN A 17 2.71 6.00 8.43
C GLN A 17 2.75 7.26 7.57
N SER A 18 3.95 7.65 7.16
CA SER A 18 4.14 8.78 6.24
C SER A 18 3.65 8.36 4.85
N ASN A 19 3.18 9.32 4.04
CA ASN A 19 2.75 9.07 2.66
C ASN A 19 3.81 8.28 1.87
N GLU A 20 5.09 8.56 2.11
CA GLU A 20 6.21 7.86 1.50
C GLU A 20 6.30 6.38 1.91
N ALA A 21 6.11 6.06 3.19
CA ALA A 21 6.12 4.68 3.67
C ALA A 21 4.96 3.87 3.07
N VAL A 22 3.76 4.46 3.03
CA VAL A 22 2.58 3.86 2.42
C VAL A 22 2.76 3.67 0.92
N PHE A 23 3.29 4.69 0.22
CA PHE A 23 3.56 4.61 -1.21
C PHE A 23 4.58 3.52 -1.54
N ASN A 24 5.68 3.45 -0.80
CA ASN A 24 6.69 2.40 -1.01
C ASN A 24 6.10 1.01 -0.79
N PHE A 25 5.35 0.80 0.30
CA PHE A 25 4.68 -0.47 0.55
C PHE A 25 3.69 -0.83 -0.56
N LEU A 26 2.87 0.13 -1.00
CA LEU A 26 1.92 -0.07 -2.07
C LEU A 26 2.62 -0.42 -3.39
N ARG A 27 3.69 0.31 -3.73
CA ARG A 27 4.49 0.03 -4.93
C ARG A 27 5.05 -1.38 -4.90
N ASP A 28 5.68 -1.77 -3.80
CA ASP A 28 6.28 -3.10 -3.67
C ASP A 28 5.21 -4.19 -3.76
N THR A 29 4.03 -3.96 -3.16
CA THR A 29 2.87 -4.85 -3.28
C THR A 29 2.39 -4.98 -4.72
N LEU A 30 2.28 -3.87 -5.46
CA LEU A 30 1.83 -3.87 -6.84
C LEU A 30 2.82 -4.61 -7.77
N VAL A 31 4.13 -4.44 -7.52
CA VAL A 31 5.19 -5.17 -8.24
C VAL A 31 5.12 -6.67 -7.93
N GLU A 32 4.98 -7.05 -6.66
CA GLU A 32 5.02 -8.45 -6.23
C GLU A 32 3.76 -9.24 -6.60
N LEU A 33 2.57 -8.65 -6.45
CA LEU A 33 1.30 -9.35 -6.65
C LEU A 33 0.83 -9.33 -8.10
N PHE A 34 1.07 -8.22 -8.81
CA PHE A 34 0.52 -7.98 -10.14
C PHE A 34 1.61 -7.88 -11.22
N GLU A 35 2.88 -8.11 -10.86
CA GLU A 35 4.02 -8.08 -11.78
C GLU A 35 4.14 -6.75 -12.57
N ILE A 36 3.67 -5.65 -11.97
CA ILE A 36 3.71 -4.32 -12.58
C ILE A 36 5.14 -3.75 -12.48
N GLU A 37 5.61 -3.09 -13.54
CA GLU A 37 6.88 -2.40 -13.52
C GLU A 37 6.88 -1.23 -12.52
N ALA A 38 7.89 -1.18 -11.64
CA ALA A 38 8.00 -0.15 -10.61
C ALA A 38 8.01 1.29 -11.18
N GLU A 39 8.47 1.46 -12.42
CA GLU A 39 8.53 2.75 -13.13
C GLU A 39 7.15 3.25 -13.57
N ALA A 40 6.20 2.34 -13.80
CA ALA A 40 4.81 2.66 -14.14
C ALA A 40 3.99 3.11 -12.92
N ILE A 41 4.41 2.73 -11.72
CA ILE A 41 3.72 3.05 -10.47
C ILE A 41 4.08 4.46 -10.03
N GLN A 42 3.40 5.44 -10.62
CA GLN A 42 3.50 6.86 -10.27
C GLN A 42 2.27 7.31 -9.48
N PRO A 43 2.36 8.35 -8.63
CA PRO A 43 1.23 8.84 -7.84
C PRO A 43 -0.02 9.14 -8.68
N GLU A 44 0.15 9.65 -9.90
CA GLU A 44 -0.93 10.01 -10.82
C GLU A 44 -1.46 8.81 -11.64
N ALA A 45 -0.76 7.67 -11.62
CA ALA A 45 -1.14 6.50 -12.40
C ALA A 45 -2.51 5.99 -11.96
N ARG A 46 -3.36 5.70 -12.95
CA ARG A 46 -4.74 5.24 -12.75
C ARG A 46 -4.74 3.73 -12.63
N LEU A 47 -5.28 3.22 -11.52
CA LEU A 47 -5.28 1.78 -11.21
C LEU A 47 -5.88 0.95 -12.36
N TYR A 48 -7.05 1.35 -12.83
CA TYR A 48 -7.81 0.59 -13.84
C TYR A 48 -7.33 0.82 -15.29
N GLU A 49 -6.75 1.97 -15.60
CA GLU A 49 -6.46 2.37 -16.98
C GLU A 49 -4.98 2.24 -17.32
N ASP A 50 -4.10 2.61 -16.39
CA ASP A 50 -2.66 2.62 -16.63
C ASP A 50 -1.98 1.35 -16.07
N LEU A 51 -2.50 0.82 -14.96
CA LEU A 51 -1.89 -0.32 -14.25
C LEU A 51 -2.64 -1.64 -14.45
N ASP A 52 -3.72 -1.64 -15.24
CA ASP A 52 -4.56 -2.81 -15.55
C ASP A 52 -5.09 -3.56 -14.31
N ILE A 53 -5.24 -2.86 -13.18
CA ILE A 53 -5.79 -3.41 -11.94
C ILE A 53 -7.30 -3.55 -12.08
N ASP A 54 -7.83 -4.76 -11.99
CA ASP A 54 -9.26 -4.99 -12.08
C ASP A 54 -9.97 -4.90 -10.71
N SER A 55 -11.27 -5.20 -10.70
CA SER A 55 -12.07 -5.18 -9.46
C SER A 55 -11.75 -6.31 -8.47
N ILE A 56 -11.16 -7.41 -8.94
CA ILE A 56 -10.73 -8.56 -8.15
C ILE A 56 -9.36 -8.27 -7.55
N ASP A 57 -8.42 -7.75 -8.33
CA ASP A 57 -7.08 -7.35 -7.88
C ASP A 57 -7.14 -6.30 -6.77
N ALA A 58 -8.07 -5.35 -6.88
CA ALA A 58 -8.32 -4.36 -5.84
C ALA A 58 -8.68 -5.00 -4.47
N VAL A 59 -9.31 -6.17 -4.45
CA VAL A 59 -9.62 -6.90 -3.20
C VAL A 59 -8.34 -7.40 -2.55
N ASP A 60 -7.42 -7.99 -3.32
CA ASP A 60 -6.14 -8.50 -2.81
C ASP A 60 -5.25 -7.36 -2.31
N MET A 61 -5.20 -6.24 -3.04
CA MET A 61 -4.50 -5.03 -2.58
C MET A 61 -5.06 -4.52 -1.23
N VAL A 62 -6.38 -4.47 -1.07
CA VAL A 62 -7.01 -4.06 0.21
C VAL A 62 -6.66 -5.03 1.35
N VAL A 63 -6.54 -6.33 1.07
CA VAL A 63 -6.12 -7.32 2.07
C VAL A 63 -4.70 -7.04 2.56
N GLU A 64 -3.76 -6.75 1.66
CA GLU A 64 -2.37 -6.43 2.04
C GLU A 64 -2.25 -5.09 2.75
N LEU A 65 -2.96 -4.04 2.29
CA LEU A 65 -3.02 -2.75 2.99
C LEU A 65 -3.60 -2.89 4.40
N LYS A 66 -4.58 -3.77 4.61
CA LYS A 66 -5.12 -4.10 5.93
C LYS A 66 -4.07 -4.77 6.82
N ARG A 67 -3.27 -5.68 6.28
CA ARG A 67 -2.17 -6.33 7.03
C ARG A 67 -1.10 -5.32 7.43
N PHE A 68 -0.74 -4.42 6.50
CA PHE A 68 0.25 -3.38 6.73
C PHE A 68 -0.19 -2.36 7.78
N THR A 69 -1.42 -1.86 7.65
CA THR A 69 -1.95 -0.84 8.58
C THR A 69 -2.40 -1.41 9.92
N GLY A 70 -2.79 -2.69 9.96
CA GLY A 70 -3.46 -3.29 11.11
C GLY A 70 -4.86 -2.72 11.38
N GLN A 71 -5.36 -1.82 10.53
CA GLN A 71 -6.62 -1.11 10.71
C GLN A 71 -7.75 -1.77 9.93
N ARG A 72 -8.99 -1.59 10.39
CA ARG A 72 -10.16 -2.04 9.64
C ARG A 72 -10.42 -1.08 8.47
N ILE A 73 -10.36 -1.61 7.25
CA ILE A 73 -10.72 -0.89 6.04
C ILE A 73 -12.21 -1.05 5.76
N ASN A 74 -12.94 0.06 5.56
CA ASN A 74 -14.33 0.06 5.08
C ASN A 74 -14.33 0.20 3.55
N PRO A 75 -15.12 -0.60 2.80
CA PRO A 75 -15.32 -0.42 1.37
C PRO A 75 -15.63 1.03 0.94
N ASP A 76 -16.32 1.81 1.78
CA ASP A 76 -16.62 3.22 1.50
C ASP A 76 -15.37 4.10 1.38
N ASP A 77 -14.29 3.80 2.13
CA ASP A 77 -13.03 4.55 2.07
C ASP A 77 -12.34 4.39 0.70
N PHE A 78 -12.73 3.38 -0.09
CA PHE A 78 -12.13 3.03 -1.38
C PHE A 78 -13.03 3.30 -2.60
N LYS A 79 -14.30 3.70 -2.40
CA LYS A 79 -15.22 3.99 -3.53
C LYS A 79 -14.72 5.08 -4.48
N ALA A 80 -13.99 6.06 -3.94
CA ALA A 80 -13.47 7.21 -4.69
C ALA A 80 -12.05 6.99 -5.24
N VAL A 81 -11.39 5.89 -4.90
CA VAL A 81 -10.00 5.63 -5.26
C VAL A 81 -9.89 5.35 -6.76
N ARG A 82 -9.06 6.11 -7.47
CA ARG A 82 -8.81 5.92 -8.91
C ARG A 82 -7.33 5.88 -9.24
N THR A 83 -6.50 6.56 -8.46
CA THR A 83 -5.05 6.67 -8.66
C THR A 83 -4.26 6.03 -7.54
N VAL A 84 -2.96 5.85 -7.75
CA VAL A 84 -2.02 5.37 -6.71
C VAL A 84 -2.02 6.33 -5.51
N ASP A 85 -1.99 7.65 -5.73
CA ASP A 85 -2.06 8.61 -4.63
C ASP A 85 -3.38 8.50 -3.86
N ASP A 86 -4.52 8.27 -4.53
CA ASP A 86 -5.80 8.11 -3.82
C ASP A 86 -5.75 6.94 -2.80
N VAL A 87 -5.08 5.83 -3.16
CA VAL A 87 -4.87 4.69 -2.25
C VAL A 87 -4.01 5.12 -1.07
N VAL A 88 -2.88 5.80 -1.34
CA VAL A 88 -1.95 6.28 -0.32
C VAL A 88 -2.68 7.20 0.65
N GLN A 89 -3.42 8.19 0.15
CA GLN A 89 -4.17 9.13 0.98
C GLN A 89 -5.27 8.43 1.77
N ALA A 90 -5.98 7.45 1.20
CA ALA A 90 -6.98 6.67 1.91
C ALA A 90 -6.37 5.92 3.11
N VAL A 91 -5.22 5.30 2.90
CA VAL A 91 -4.50 4.54 3.93
C VAL A 91 -3.94 5.45 5.02
N VAL A 92 -3.30 6.56 4.64
CA VAL A 92 -2.78 7.55 5.61
C VAL A 92 -3.91 8.08 6.50
N ARG A 93 -5.06 8.44 5.90
CA ARG A 93 -6.24 8.87 6.64
C ARG A 93 -6.76 7.82 7.63
N LEU A 94 -6.59 6.53 7.35
CA LEU A 94 -7.00 5.45 8.27
C LEU A 94 -6.06 5.34 9.48
N THR A 95 -4.77 5.62 9.29
CA THR A 95 -3.75 5.51 10.37
C THR A 95 -3.70 6.71 11.31
N GLN A 96 -4.27 7.84 10.90
CA GLN A 96 -4.31 9.09 11.67
C GLN A 96 -5.63 9.29 12.44
N ARG A 97 -6.50 8.29 12.47
CA ARG A 97 -7.79 8.31 13.19
C ARG A 97 -7.65 7.91 14.65
#